data_AF-A0A530BKS8-F1
#
_entry.id   AF-A0A530BKS8-F1
#
_cell.length_a   1.000
_cell.length_b   1.000
_cell.length_c   1.000
_cell.angle_alpha   90.00
_cell.angle_beta   90.00
_cell.angle_gamma   90.00
#
_symmetry.space_group_name_H-M   'P 1'
#
loop_
_entity.id
_entity.type
_entity.pdbx_description
1 polymer ?
#
loop_
_entity_poly.entity_id
_entity_poly.type
_entity_poly.pdbx_seq_one_letter_code
_entity_poly.pdbx_strand_id
1 'polypeptide(L)'
;NRTVTNIASGGVVTACVYTGAKQELAADAVVLVTSRNQDDAIWRELKARENEWAGNGIRSVKVIGDAEAPGPIAWATYAGHRFARELDEADIGDALPFRREVTALALD
;
A
#
# COMPACT_ATOMS: atom_id res chain seq x y z
N ASN A 1 -25.70 2.91 -0.89
CA ASN A 1 -25.67 1.73 -1.78
C ASN A 1 -25.67 2.12 -3.26
N ARG A 2 -24.85 3.11 -3.67
CA ARG A 2 -24.69 3.50 -5.07
C ARG A 2 -23.21 3.68 -5.37
N THR A 3 -22.80 3.39 -6.59
CA THR A 3 -21.45 3.68 -7.11
C THR A 3 -21.53 4.69 -8.24
N VAL A 4 -20.51 5.53 -8.40
CA VAL A 4 -20.38 6.41 -9.59
C VAL A 4 -19.82 5.56 -10.74
N THR A 5 -20.53 5.53 -11.87
CA THR A 5 -20.16 4.71 -13.04
C THR A 5 -19.73 5.54 -14.24
N ASN A 6 -20.08 6.84 -14.28
CA ASN A 6 -19.67 7.77 -15.33
C ASN A 6 -19.67 9.20 -14.77
N ILE A 7 -18.72 10.03 -15.22
CA ILE A 7 -18.65 11.46 -14.98
C ILE A 7 -18.75 12.14 -16.35
N ALA A 8 -19.79 12.95 -16.54
CA ALA A 8 -20.08 13.61 -17.81
C ALA A 8 -20.22 15.13 -17.60
N SER A 9 -20.34 15.87 -18.71
CA SER A 9 -20.65 17.30 -18.64
C SER A 9 -21.97 17.52 -17.90
N GLY A 10 -21.94 18.31 -16.83
CA GLY A 10 -23.12 18.66 -16.03
C GLY A 10 -23.49 17.67 -14.92
N GLY A 11 -22.75 16.58 -14.69
CA GLY A 11 -23.00 15.70 -13.56
C GLY A 11 -22.39 14.30 -13.60
N VAL A 12 -22.96 13.39 -12.81
CA VAL A 12 -22.53 12.00 -12.70
C VAL A 12 -23.67 11.02 -12.91
N VAL A 13 -23.35 9.83 -13.40
CA VAL A 13 -24.25 8.67 -13.41
C VAL A 13 -23.89 7.76 -12.25
N THR A 14 -24.89 7.38 -11.47
CA THR A 14 -24.72 6.42 -10.37
C THR A 14 -25.56 5.17 -10.59
N ALA A 15 -25.06 4.01 -10.17
CA ALA A 15 -25.80 2.74 -10.21
C ALA A 15 -26.02 2.18 -8.81
N CYS A 16 -27.22 1.66 -8.54
CA CYS A 16 -27.50 0.88 -7.33
C CYS A 16 -26.60 -0.36 -7.31
N VAL A 17 -25.87 -0.59 -6.21
CA VAL A 17 -24.94 -1.73 -6.10
C VAL A 17 -25.62 -3.09 -6.06
N TYR A 18 -26.94 -3.13 -5.84
CA TYR A 18 -27.72 -4.38 -5.81
C TYR A 18 -28.47 -4.67 -7.11
N THR A 19 -29.05 -3.65 -7.75
CA THR A 19 -29.95 -3.82 -8.91
C THR A 19 -29.39 -3.28 -10.21
N GLY A 20 -28.27 -2.53 -10.16
CA GLY A 20 -27.71 -1.85 -11.32
C GLY A 20 -28.52 -0.65 -11.82
N ALA A 21 -29.67 -0.33 -11.20
CA ALA A 21 -30.52 0.77 -11.60
C ALA A 21 -29.75 2.10 -11.63
N LYS A 22 -29.71 2.74 -12.81
CA LYS A 22 -28.96 3.97 -13.07
C LYS A 22 -29.77 5.21 -12.69
N GLN A 23 -29.08 6.28 -12.30
CA GLN A 23 -29.65 7.59 -12.04
C GLN A 23 -28.61 8.66 -12.35
N GLU A 24 -29.07 9.72 -13.01
CA GLU A 24 -28.29 10.93 -13.25
C GLU A 24 -28.41 11.89 -12.06
N LEU A 25 -27.29 12.50 -11.68
CA LEU A 25 -27.20 13.52 -10.64
C LEU A 25 -26.45 14.71 -11.22
N ALA A 26 -27.14 15.85 -11.33
CA ALA A 26 -26.52 17.10 -11.78
C ALA A 26 -25.49 17.60 -10.75
N ALA A 27 -24.33 18.05 -11.24
CA ALA A 27 -23.28 18.64 -10.41
C ALA A 27 -22.38 19.54 -11.27
N ASP A 28 -21.98 20.69 -10.72
CA ASP A 28 -21.04 21.60 -11.38
C ASP A 28 -19.58 21.10 -11.28
N ALA A 29 -19.27 20.30 -10.26
CA ALA A 29 -17.94 19.73 -10.02
C ALA A 29 -18.01 18.37 -9.31
N VAL A 30 -16.94 17.58 -9.44
CA VAL A 30 -16.81 16.26 -8.81
C VAL A 30 -15.45 16.16 -8.10
N VAL A 31 -15.47 15.82 -6.81
CA VAL A 31 -14.25 15.54 -6.03
C VAL A 31 -14.11 14.04 -5.87
N LEU A 32 -13.06 13.46 -6.44
CA LEU A 32 -12.80 12.03 -6.38
C LEU A 32 -11.92 11.68 -5.19
N VAL A 33 -12.49 10.92 -4.25
CA VAL A 33 -11.79 10.35 -3.10
C VAL A 33 -11.88 8.83 -3.23
N THR A 34 -10.94 8.24 -3.97
CA THR A 34 -10.97 6.81 -4.34
C THR A 34 -9.86 6.05 -3.64
N SER A 35 -8.64 6.16 -4.16
CA SER A 35 -7.44 5.49 -3.67
C SER A 35 -6.23 6.40 -3.86
N ARG A 36 -5.06 5.91 -3.44
CA ARG A 36 -3.77 6.55 -3.67
C ARG A 36 -2.88 5.59 -4.46
N ASN A 37 -2.01 6.16 -5.29
CA ASN A 37 -0.90 5.43 -5.89
C ASN A 37 0.35 5.60 -5.00
N GLN A 38 1.28 4.65 -5.09
CA GLN A 38 2.61 4.79 -4.50
C GLN A 38 3.35 5.96 -5.16
N ASP A 39 4.13 6.70 -4.37
CA ASP A 39 5.16 7.63 -4.87
C ASP A 39 6.54 7.04 -4.55
N ASP A 40 7.05 6.24 -5.49
CA ASP A 40 8.23 5.37 -5.33
C ASP A 40 9.25 5.57 -6.47
N ALA A 41 9.15 6.67 -7.23
CA ALA A 41 10.02 6.93 -8.39
C ALA A 41 11.50 6.89 -8.03
N ILE A 42 11.90 7.57 -6.95
CA ILE A 42 13.29 7.57 -6.46
C ILE A 42 13.75 6.15 -6.09
N TRP A 43 12.90 5.36 -5.44
CA TRP A 43 13.24 3.98 -5.08
C TRP A 43 13.46 3.12 -6.34
N ARG A 44 12.58 3.21 -7.34
CA ARG A 44 12.73 2.48 -8.60
C ARG A 44 14.01 2.87 -9.34
N GLU A 45 14.33 4.16 -9.39
CA GLU A 45 15.54 4.66 -10.03
C GLU A 45 16.82 4.20 -9.31
N LEU A 46 16.81 4.22 -7.97
CA LEU A 46 17.92 3.70 -7.17
C LEU A 46 18.09 2.19 -7.38
N LYS A 47 16.98 1.43 -7.44
CA LYS A 47 17.00 -0.02 -7.72
C LYS A 47 17.52 -0.34 -9.12
N ALA A 48 17.19 0.47 -10.14
CA ALA A 48 17.73 0.30 -11.48
C ALA A 48 19.26 0.47 -11.56
N ARG A 49 19.85 1.12 -10.56
CA ARG A 49 21.30 1.40 -10.44
C ARG A 49 21.98 0.56 -9.36
N GLU A 50 21.40 -0.59 -9.00
CA GLU A 50 21.91 -1.45 -7.92
C GLU A 50 23.36 -1.90 -8.13
N ASN A 51 23.79 -2.07 -9.38
CA ASN A 51 25.17 -2.38 -9.75
C ASN A 51 26.18 -1.27 -9.36
N GLU A 52 25.74 -0.02 -9.16
CA GLU A 52 26.59 1.10 -8.76
C GLU A 52 26.76 1.21 -7.23
N TRP A 53 25.90 0.54 -6.44
CA TRP A 53 25.79 0.77 -5.01
C TRP A 53 27.08 0.45 -4.24
N ALA A 54 27.68 -0.70 -4.50
CA ALA A 54 28.89 -1.14 -3.82
C ALA A 54 30.07 -0.16 -4.05
N GLY A 55 30.19 0.37 -5.28
CA GLY A 55 31.20 1.38 -5.64
C GLY A 55 31.00 2.73 -4.94
N ASN A 56 29.80 2.98 -4.40
CA ASN A 56 29.44 4.20 -3.68
C ASN A 56 29.20 3.97 -2.17
N GLY A 57 29.54 2.78 -1.65
CA GLY A 57 29.40 2.47 -0.22
C GLY A 57 27.96 2.25 0.27
N ILE A 58 26.99 2.10 -0.64
CA ILE A 58 25.58 1.82 -0.31
C ILE A 58 25.42 0.31 -0.11
N ARG A 59 24.93 -0.11 1.07
CA ARG A 59 24.71 -1.53 1.40
C ARG A 59 23.35 -2.05 0.98
N SER A 60 22.30 -1.25 1.19
CA SER A 60 20.93 -1.60 0.84
C SER A 60 20.06 -0.35 0.71
N VAL A 61 18.98 -0.47 -0.06
CA VAL A 61 17.93 0.54 -0.19
C VAL A 61 16.58 -0.16 0.00
N LYS A 62 15.73 0.38 0.89
CA LYS A 62 14.38 -0.11 1.15
C LYS A 62 13.37 1.04 1.00
N VAL A 63 12.18 0.74 0.51
CA VAL A 63 11.02 1.65 0.52
C VAL A 63 10.13 1.25 1.69
N ILE A 64 9.48 2.22 2.35
CA ILE A 64 8.60 1.99 3.50
C ILE A 64 7.35 2.87 3.42
N GLY A 65 6.30 2.51 4.16
CA GLY A 65 5.11 3.33 4.33
C GLY A 65 4.28 3.45 3.04
N ASP A 66 3.63 4.60 2.83
CA ASP A 66 2.73 4.77 1.68
C ASP A 66 3.44 4.70 0.32
N ALA A 67 4.75 4.97 0.27
CA ALA A 67 5.58 4.76 -0.92
C ALA A 67 5.74 3.26 -1.24
N GLU A 68 5.67 2.38 -0.24
CA GLU A 68 5.68 0.93 -0.43
C GLU A 68 4.27 0.38 -0.64
N ALA A 69 3.28 0.84 0.12
CA ALA A 69 1.88 0.45 -0.03
C ALA A 69 0.97 1.43 0.72
N PRO A 70 0.12 2.22 0.04
CA PRO A 70 -0.77 3.18 0.69
C PRO A 70 -1.72 2.53 1.71
N GLY A 71 -1.65 2.97 2.97
CA GLY A 71 -2.52 2.49 4.06
C GLY A 71 -2.85 3.56 5.10
N PRO A 72 -3.57 3.21 6.18
CA PRO A 72 -3.76 4.12 7.31
C PRO A 72 -2.42 4.59 7.89
N ILE A 73 -2.43 5.76 8.54
CA ILE A 73 -1.24 6.38 9.16
C ILE A 73 -0.48 5.40 10.08
N ALA A 74 -1.22 4.55 10.81
CA ALA A 74 -0.63 3.51 11.67
C ALA A 74 0.36 2.60 10.93
N TRP A 75 0.10 2.28 9.65
CA TRP A 75 1.01 1.45 8.84
C TRP A 75 2.28 2.18 8.45
N ALA A 76 2.22 3.48 8.15
CA ALA A 76 3.42 4.26 7.89
C ALA A 76 4.29 4.35 9.16
N THR A 77 3.69 4.59 10.33
CA THR A 77 4.42 4.61 11.60
C THR A 77 5.01 3.24 11.96
N TYR A 78 4.26 2.17 11.71
CA TYR A 78 4.72 0.81 11.93
C TYR A 78 5.90 0.46 11.00
N ALA A 79 5.79 0.76 9.70
CA ALA A 79 6.84 0.49 8.72
C ALA A 79 8.14 1.23 9.05
N GLY A 80 8.05 2.49 9.48
CA GLY A 80 9.21 3.24 9.96
C GLY A 80 9.85 2.61 11.21
N HIS A 81 9.05 2.22 12.20
CA HIS A 81 9.57 1.56 13.40
C HIS A 81 10.21 0.21 13.09
N ARG A 82 9.56 -0.58 12.22
CA ARG A 82 10.05 -1.89 11.77
C ARG A 82 11.40 -1.76 11.08
N PHE A 83 11.52 -0.86 10.09
CA PHE A 83 12.78 -0.64 9.39
C PHE A 83 13.93 -0.29 10.35
N ALA A 84 13.68 0.60 11.33
CA ALA A 84 14.70 0.97 12.32
C ALA A 84 15.10 -0.20 13.23
N ARG A 85 14.16 -1.10 13.56
CA ARG A 85 14.42 -2.28 14.40
C ARG A 85 15.13 -3.41 13.66
N GLU A 86 14.90 -3.54 12.36
CA GLU A 86 15.47 -4.59 11.51
C GLU A 86 16.80 -4.17 10.85
N LEU A 87 17.20 -2.90 10.98
CA LEU A 87 18.48 -2.43 10.45
C LEU A 87 19.64 -3.14 11.18
N ASP A 88 20.60 -3.64 10.40
CA ASP A 88 21.76 -4.43 10.85
C ASP A 88 21.44 -5.79 11.50
N GLU A 89 20.18 -6.21 11.53
CA GLU A 89 19.81 -7.57 11.93
C GLU A 89 20.24 -8.60 10.88
N ALA A 90 20.44 -9.85 11.32
CA ALA A 90 20.79 -10.95 10.43
C ALA A 90 19.61 -11.32 9.51
N ASP A 91 19.92 -11.86 8.33
CA ASP A 91 18.91 -12.46 7.47
C ASP A 91 18.30 -13.69 8.16
N ILE A 92 16.99 -13.69 8.34
CA ILE A 92 16.23 -14.76 8.98
C ILE A 92 15.70 -15.79 7.98
N GLY A 93 15.89 -15.58 6.67
CA GLY A 93 15.35 -16.43 5.62
C GLY A 93 13.83 -16.56 5.71
N ASP A 94 13.33 -17.80 5.66
CA ASP A 94 11.89 -18.09 5.73
C ASP A 94 11.32 -18.13 7.17
N ALA A 95 12.11 -17.78 8.20
CA ALA A 95 11.64 -17.76 9.58
C ALA A 95 10.62 -16.63 9.83
N LEU A 96 9.74 -16.82 10.82
CA LEU A 96 8.75 -15.81 11.17
C LEU A 96 9.40 -14.63 11.93
N PRO A 97 9.13 -13.38 11.55
CA PRO A 97 9.66 -12.20 12.25
C PRO A 97 8.90 -11.87 13.55
N PHE A 98 8.12 -12.83 14.07
CA PHE A 98 7.33 -12.68 15.29
C PHE A 98 7.10 -14.04 15.96
N ARG A 99 6.95 -14.01 17.28
CA ARG A 99 6.53 -15.18 18.06
C ARG A 99 5.02 -15.39 17.88
N ARG A 100 4.61 -16.65 17.74
CA ARG A 100 3.20 -17.06 17.69
C ARG A 100 2.96 -18.28 18.56
N GLU A 101 1.76 -18.39 19.08
CA GLU A 101 1.29 -19.55 19.82
C GLU A 101 0.40 -20.41 18.92
N VAL A 102 0.42 -21.73 19.14
CA VAL A 102 -0.40 -22.70 18.41
C VAL A 102 -1.14 -23.58 19.40
N THR A 103 -2.32 -24.07 19.02
CA THR A 103 -3.13 -24.96 19.86
C THR A 103 -2.37 -26.23 20.17
N ALA A 104 -2.39 -26.66 21.44
CA ALA A 104 -1.86 -27.95 21.84
C ALA A 104 -2.67 -29.07 21.17
N LEU A 105 -1.98 -30.08 20.64
CA LEU A 105 -2.63 -31.29 20.15
C LEU A 105 -3.25 -32.03 21.34
N ALA A 106 -4.44 -32.62 21.13
CA ALA A 106 -5.05 -33.48 22.13
C ALA A 106 -4.19 -34.74 22.32
N LEU A 107 -4.16 -35.26 23.55
CA LEU A 107 -3.64 -36.61 23.82
C LEU A 107 -4.72 -37.62 23.37
N ASP A 108 -4.28 -38.71 22.73
CA ASP A 108 -5.14 -39.84 22.34
C ASP A 108 -5.88 -40.45 23.54
#